data_AF-A0A926FDI0-F1
#
_entry.id   AF-A0A926FDI0-F1
#
_cell.length_a   1.000
_cell.length_b   1.000
_cell.length_c   1.000
_cell.angle_alpha   90.00
_cell.angle_beta   90.00
_cell.angle_gamma   90.00
#
_symmetry.space_group_name_H-M   'P 1'
#
loop_
_entity.id
_entity.type
_entity.pdbx_description
1 polymer ?
#
loop_
_entity_poly.entity_id
_entity_poly.type
_entity_poly.pdbx_seq_one_letter_code
_entity_poly.pdbx_strand_id
1 'polypeptide(L)'
;MIDIKIPPVILNLFASISLYHTFFCPSNLGRRQCEVGLNRKSRQYDKPYYNLYNALYNVFVKDDIDCLSSVYSATKDIKIGKWWRSYLFDTTSETAINKFPAEHLNNTIFSGISDEIEFKKAFFKIMHLFKAKATLSDYLDLNRRYIKTTDIVLFEDNTVKLDIVPQYFFKSVMEQLYSEAFVASELLYKNCSIEEIADCLVVSDDTIINGINEELGLNVSTIEAAHEALEDNRYQRLQHLIDTKFTDEKLLTLLDCFENRNDNEIRSMVTDNADVPTIFEYVLGILWYKTSERIGKILDYMKLSLDADLLPKTHAAGGEADIVYEYGNTEYYPEHTLLLEATLADGTNQRRMEMEPVSRHLGQHLIRTGNMNSYCVFVTNYLNINVIADFRGRKNMPYYDPNDYEKCVDGMKIIPLQTSELKTIVSKNIKYRDLYSLFDKAYKSELKPHEWYAECILNIL
;
A
#
# COMPACT_ATOMS: atom_id res chain seq x y z
N MET A 1 20.20 -0.10 5.78
CA MET A 1 21.12 -1.23 5.60
C MET A 1 20.79 -2.27 6.65
N ILE A 2 20.18 -3.40 6.27
CA ILE A 2 20.08 -4.53 7.20
C ILE A 2 21.44 -5.22 7.14
N ASP A 3 22.23 -5.08 8.19
CA ASP A 3 23.49 -5.79 8.35
C ASP A 3 23.16 -7.25 8.73
N ILE A 4 22.72 -8.02 7.73
CA ILE A 4 22.42 -9.44 7.89
C ILE A 4 23.75 -10.18 7.86
N LYS A 5 24.30 -10.46 9.05
CA LYS A 5 25.37 -11.43 9.24
C LYS A 5 25.00 -12.73 8.51
N ILE A 6 25.86 -13.15 7.59
CA ILE A 6 25.63 -14.35 6.77
C ILE A 6 25.65 -15.57 7.71
N PRO A 7 24.57 -16.36 7.79
CA PRO A 7 24.58 -17.59 8.58
C PRO A 7 25.64 -18.55 8.00
N PRO A 8 26.54 -19.12 8.83
CA PRO A 8 27.56 -20.08 8.38
C PRO A 8 27.00 -21.26 7.59
N VAL A 9 25.74 -21.63 7.85
CA VAL A 9 24.98 -22.66 7.12
C VAL A 9 24.89 -22.38 5.62
N ILE A 10 24.66 -21.14 5.21
CA ILE A 10 24.53 -20.79 3.78
C ILE A 10 25.90 -20.93 3.08
N LEU A 11 26.98 -20.53 3.75
CA LEU A 11 28.35 -20.64 3.23
C LEU A 11 28.79 -22.10 3.06
N ASN A 12 28.46 -22.95 4.05
CA ASN A 12 28.79 -24.38 4.03
C ASN A 12 28.02 -25.14 2.94
N LEU A 13 26.77 -24.75 2.65
CA LEU A 13 25.95 -25.38 1.61
C LEU A 13 26.55 -25.21 0.20
N PHE A 14 27.21 -24.08 -0.06
CA PHE A 14 27.85 -23.80 -1.36
C PHE A 14 29.20 -24.51 -1.55
N ALA A 15 29.95 -24.71 -0.46
CA ALA A 15 31.23 -25.43 -0.48
C ALA A 15 31.07 -26.93 -0.79
N SER A 16 29.88 -27.51 -0.53
CA SER A 16 29.58 -28.93 -0.76
C SER A 16 28.99 -29.27 -2.13
N ILE A 17 28.76 -28.29 -3.02
CA ILE A 17 28.12 -28.54 -4.32
C ILE A 17 29.17 -29.09 -5.30
N SER A 18 28.92 -30.26 -5.92
CA SER A 18 29.83 -30.88 -6.91
C SER A 18 30.19 -29.99 -8.11
N LEU A 19 29.34 -29.00 -8.44
CA LEU A 19 29.62 -27.95 -9.43
C LEU A 19 30.76 -27.01 -9.01
N TYR A 20 31.00 -26.82 -7.71
CA TYR A 20 32.16 -26.10 -7.19
C TYR A 20 33.48 -26.79 -7.57
N HIS A 21 33.51 -28.11 -7.78
CA HIS A 21 34.70 -28.78 -8.31
C HIS A 21 34.75 -28.80 -9.84
N THR A 22 33.58 -28.80 -10.50
CA THR A 22 33.48 -28.90 -11.97
C THR A 22 33.80 -27.57 -12.67
N PHE A 23 33.54 -26.43 -12.01
CA PHE A 23 33.86 -25.10 -12.54
C PHE A 23 35.37 -24.78 -12.56
N PHE A 24 36.16 -25.52 -11.79
CA PHE A 24 37.60 -25.27 -11.58
C PHE A 24 38.50 -26.20 -12.41
N CYS A 25 37.94 -26.97 -13.36
CA CYS A 25 38.72 -27.83 -14.24
C CYS A 25 39.18 -27.06 -15.51
N PRO A 26 40.48 -26.96 -15.84
CA PRO A 26 41.01 -26.00 -16.82
C PRO A 26 40.63 -26.21 -18.31
N SER A 27 39.87 -27.24 -18.66
CA SER A 27 39.83 -27.74 -20.05
C SER A 27 38.53 -27.50 -20.84
N ASN A 28 37.55 -26.73 -20.35
CA ASN A 28 36.26 -26.58 -21.08
C ASN A 28 35.56 -25.22 -20.93
N LEU A 29 36.27 -24.12 -21.17
CA LEU A 29 35.72 -22.76 -21.02
C LEU A 29 34.63 -22.38 -22.05
N GLY A 30 34.43 -23.08 -23.17
CA GLY A 30 33.48 -22.61 -24.21
C GLY A 30 32.02 -23.08 -24.08
N ARG A 31 31.74 -24.21 -23.41
CA ARG A 31 30.40 -24.85 -23.42
C ARG A 31 29.74 -25.08 -22.05
N ARG A 32 30.46 -24.92 -20.94
CA ARG A 32 29.94 -25.16 -19.57
C ARG A 32 29.74 -23.90 -18.70
N GLN A 33 29.99 -22.70 -19.24
CA GLN A 33 29.81 -21.43 -18.53
C GLN A 33 28.35 -21.08 -18.19
N CYS A 34 27.37 -21.80 -18.75
CA CYS A 34 25.95 -21.57 -18.50
C CYS A 34 25.31 -22.55 -17.48
N GLU A 35 26.12 -23.16 -16.60
CA GLU A 35 25.65 -24.03 -15.51
C GLU A 35 25.98 -23.45 -14.11
N VAL A 36 26.75 -22.37 -14.06
CA VAL A 36 27.33 -21.78 -12.84
C VAL A 36 26.27 -21.13 -11.97
N GLY A 37 25.28 -20.52 -12.60
CA GLY A 37 24.19 -19.87 -11.91
C GLY A 37 23.23 -20.86 -11.27
N LEU A 38 23.33 -22.17 -11.52
CA LEU A 38 22.38 -23.17 -11.02
C LEU A 38 20.92 -22.82 -11.37
N ASN A 39 20.72 -22.18 -12.53
CA ASN A 39 19.40 -21.72 -12.96
C ASN A 39 18.54 -22.90 -13.43
N ARG A 40 17.48 -23.22 -12.66
CA ARG A 40 16.58 -24.36 -12.93
C ARG A 40 15.75 -24.23 -14.22
N LYS A 41 15.44 -23.00 -14.65
CA LYS A 41 14.54 -22.76 -15.81
C LYS A 41 15.25 -22.80 -17.17
N SER A 42 16.41 -22.15 -17.28
CA SER A 42 17.18 -22.12 -18.53
C SER A 42 18.61 -21.69 -18.27
N ARG A 43 19.53 -22.27 -19.04
CA ARG A 43 20.95 -21.89 -19.07
C ARG A 43 21.17 -20.50 -19.68
N GLN A 44 20.22 -20.00 -20.48
CA GLN A 44 20.33 -18.67 -21.10
C GLN A 44 20.36 -17.54 -20.06
N TYR A 45 19.80 -17.75 -18.87
CA TYR A 45 19.84 -16.78 -17.77
C TYR A 45 21.24 -16.56 -17.18
N ASP A 46 22.22 -17.44 -17.49
CA ASP A 46 23.62 -17.27 -17.06
C ASP A 46 24.41 -16.36 -18.01
N LYS A 47 23.93 -16.15 -19.25
CA LYS A 47 24.67 -15.38 -20.28
C LYS A 47 25.01 -13.96 -19.84
N PRO A 48 24.11 -13.18 -19.21
CA PRO A 48 24.47 -11.84 -18.74
C PRO A 48 25.51 -11.82 -17.61
N TYR A 49 25.58 -12.88 -16.79
CA TYR A 49 26.60 -13.00 -15.73
C TYR A 49 28.01 -13.18 -16.30
N TYR A 50 28.15 -13.73 -17.50
CA TYR A 50 29.44 -13.86 -18.16
C TYR A 50 30.05 -12.49 -18.51
N ASN A 51 29.23 -11.54 -18.95
CA ASN A 51 29.68 -10.17 -19.22
C ASN A 51 30.18 -9.50 -17.93
N LEU A 52 29.44 -9.67 -16.83
CA LEU A 52 29.84 -9.16 -15.52
C LEU A 52 31.13 -9.82 -15.02
N TYR A 53 31.26 -11.14 -15.18
CA TYR A 53 32.47 -11.90 -14.82
C TYR A 53 33.70 -11.34 -15.54
N ASN A 54 33.62 -11.16 -16.86
CA ASN A 54 34.75 -10.66 -17.65
C ASN A 54 35.12 -9.22 -17.28
N ALA A 55 34.13 -8.35 -17.07
CA ALA A 55 34.37 -6.98 -16.67
C ALA A 55 35.05 -6.91 -15.29
N LEU A 56 34.56 -7.68 -14.32
CA LEU A 56 35.18 -7.78 -12.99
C LEU A 56 36.58 -8.40 -13.05
N TYR A 57 36.82 -9.38 -13.92
CA TYR A 57 38.13 -9.99 -14.10
C TYR A 57 39.15 -8.99 -14.64
N ASN A 58 38.76 -8.17 -15.62
CA ASN A 58 39.64 -7.13 -16.14
C ASN A 58 39.99 -6.10 -15.05
N VAL A 59 38.99 -5.66 -14.26
CA VAL A 59 39.23 -4.68 -13.19
C VAL A 59 40.12 -5.23 -12.08
N PHE A 60 39.82 -6.42 -11.56
CA PHE A 60 40.44 -6.92 -10.32
C PHE A 60 41.62 -7.86 -10.53
N VAL A 61 41.75 -8.51 -11.69
CA VAL A 61 42.86 -9.46 -11.96
C VAL A 61 43.86 -8.89 -12.98
N LYS A 62 43.40 -8.05 -13.91
CA LYS A 62 44.29 -7.37 -14.88
C LYS A 62 44.59 -5.92 -14.53
N ASP A 63 44.10 -5.44 -13.40
CA ASP A 63 44.25 -4.05 -12.93
C ASP A 63 43.80 -2.99 -13.95
N ASP A 64 42.79 -3.31 -14.78
CA ASP A 64 42.21 -2.40 -15.78
C ASP A 64 41.01 -1.66 -15.19
N ILE A 65 41.28 -0.59 -14.44
CA ILE A 65 40.25 0.23 -13.77
C ILE A 65 39.29 0.89 -14.78
N ASP A 66 39.71 1.14 -16.01
CA ASP A 66 38.86 1.76 -17.04
C ASP A 66 37.66 0.85 -17.41
N CYS A 67 37.79 -0.46 -17.19
CA CYS A 67 36.70 -1.43 -17.32
C CYS A 67 35.58 -1.30 -16.26
N LEU A 68 35.71 -0.44 -15.24
CA LEU A 68 34.71 -0.31 -14.16
C LEU A 68 33.35 0.21 -14.67
N SER A 69 33.36 1.05 -15.71
CA SER A 69 32.15 1.47 -16.44
C SER A 69 31.40 0.29 -17.07
N SER A 70 32.16 -0.69 -17.58
CA SER A 70 31.62 -1.94 -18.14
C SER A 70 31.09 -2.86 -17.05
N VAL A 71 31.69 -2.87 -15.85
CA VAL A 71 31.15 -3.56 -14.68
C VAL A 71 29.76 -2.99 -14.35
N TYR A 72 29.65 -1.66 -14.19
CA TYR A 72 28.37 -1.02 -13.89
C TYR A 72 27.31 -1.36 -14.94
N SER A 73 27.65 -1.22 -16.23
CA SER A 73 26.76 -1.54 -17.34
C SER A 73 26.31 -3.00 -17.31
N ALA A 74 27.22 -3.96 -17.12
CA ALA A 74 26.90 -5.38 -17.06
C ALA A 74 25.95 -5.74 -15.90
N THR A 75 25.98 -4.98 -14.79
CA THR A 75 25.00 -5.19 -13.71
C THR A 75 23.58 -4.82 -14.11
N LYS A 76 23.35 -3.99 -15.13
CA LYS A 76 21.99 -3.61 -15.56
C LYS A 76 21.25 -4.78 -16.22
N ASP A 77 22.01 -5.70 -16.82
CA ASP A 77 21.46 -6.83 -17.59
C ASP A 77 21.14 -8.06 -16.74
N ILE A 78 21.39 -8.02 -15.42
CA ILE A 78 21.13 -9.12 -14.49
C ILE A 78 20.05 -8.77 -13.46
N LYS A 79 19.18 -9.74 -13.14
CA LYS A 79 18.08 -9.56 -12.15
C LYS A 79 18.59 -9.07 -10.79
N ILE A 80 19.76 -9.56 -10.35
CA ILE A 80 20.37 -9.20 -9.05
C ILE A 80 21.33 -8.00 -9.16
N GLY A 81 21.26 -7.23 -10.24
CA GLY A 81 22.14 -6.11 -10.53
C GLY A 81 22.20 -5.04 -9.45
N LYS A 82 21.05 -4.74 -8.82
CA LYS A 82 20.97 -3.80 -7.69
C LYS A 82 21.91 -4.19 -6.55
N TRP A 83 21.96 -5.49 -6.22
CA TRP A 83 22.84 -6.01 -5.17
C TRP A 83 24.32 -5.87 -5.52
N TRP A 84 24.68 -6.15 -6.78
CA TRP A 84 26.05 -5.94 -7.26
C TRP A 84 26.45 -4.47 -7.21
N ARG A 85 25.59 -3.56 -7.66
CA ARG A 85 25.89 -2.12 -7.63
C ARG A 85 26.07 -1.61 -6.21
N SER A 86 25.16 -1.94 -5.29
CA SER A 86 25.28 -1.53 -3.90
C SER A 86 26.47 -2.17 -3.17
N TYR A 87 26.97 -3.31 -3.64
CA TYR A 87 28.16 -3.93 -3.08
C TYR A 87 29.45 -3.32 -3.61
N LEU A 88 29.51 -3.05 -4.92
CA LEU A 88 30.69 -2.55 -5.59
C LEU A 88 30.85 -1.02 -5.48
N PHE A 89 29.76 -0.28 -5.35
CA PHE A 89 29.78 1.19 -5.42
C PHE A 89 29.12 1.84 -4.21
N ASP A 90 29.63 3.01 -3.83
CA ASP A 90 29.06 3.85 -2.76
C ASP A 90 27.88 4.73 -3.25
N THR A 91 27.71 4.83 -4.57
CA THR A 91 26.71 5.66 -5.24
C THR A 91 25.95 4.90 -6.33
N THR A 92 24.74 5.38 -6.64
CA THR A 92 23.95 4.91 -7.79
C THR A 92 24.12 5.79 -9.03
N SER A 93 24.91 6.87 -8.94
CA SER A 93 25.15 7.79 -10.05
C SER A 93 26.19 7.21 -11.02
N GLU A 94 25.71 6.72 -12.17
CA GLU A 94 26.58 6.25 -13.25
C GLU A 94 27.55 7.32 -13.74
N THR A 95 27.08 8.57 -13.83
CA THR A 95 27.92 9.70 -14.24
C THR A 95 29.06 9.95 -13.25
N ALA A 96 28.80 9.82 -11.95
CA ALA A 96 29.83 9.96 -10.93
C ALA A 96 30.85 8.82 -11.01
N ILE A 97 30.38 7.57 -11.12
CA ILE A 97 31.22 6.37 -11.27
C ILE A 97 32.12 6.47 -12.51
N ASN A 98 31.59 6.95 -13.64
CA ASN A 98 32.38 7.11 -14.86
C ASN A 98 33.44 8.22 -14.75
N LYS A 99 33.19 9.25 -13.95
CA LYS A 99 34.10 10.39 -13.80
C LYS A 99 35.21 10.11 -12.78
N PHE A 100 34.87 9.41 -11.68
CA PHE A 100 35.78 9.11 -10.58
C PHE A 100 35.66 7.63 -10.14
N PRO A 101 36.06 6.67 -11.01
CA PRO A 101 35.79 5.25 -10.79
C PRO A 101 36.43 4.68 -9.52
N ALA A 102 37.67 5.06 -9.22
CA ALA A 102 38.38 4.59 -8.04
C ALA A 102 37.80 5.17 -6.72
N GLU A 103 37.28 6.40 -6.75
CA GLU A 103 36.69 7.06 -5.56
C GLU A 103 35.39 6.39 -5.14
N HIS A 104 34.61 5.94 -6.12
CA HIS A 104 33.29 5.33 -5.91
C HIS A 104 33.34 3.80 -5.82
N LEU A 105 34.52 3.17 -5.90
CA LEU A 105 34.68 1.73 -5.76
C LEU A 105 34.83 1.35 -4.28
N ASN A 106 33.89 0.57 -3.76
CA ASN A 106 33.96 0.05 -2.41
C ASN A 106 35.12 -0.95 -2.27
N ASN A 107 35.74 -0.99 -1.08
CA ASN A 107 36.64 -2.07 -0.71
C ASN A 107 35.84 -3.35 -0.48
N THR A 108 36.07 -4.37 -1.31
CA THR A 108 35.32 -5.64 -1.29
C THR A 108 36.27 -6.83 -1.23
N ILE A 109 35.72 -8.05 -1.19
CA ILE A 109 36.56 -9.26 -1.30
C ILE A 109 37.38 -9.30 -2.60
N PHE A 110 36.98 -8.56 -3.64
CA PHE A 110 37.70 -8.52 -4.91
C PHE A 110 38.95 -7.64 -4.85
N SER A 111 39.02 -6.67 -3.93
CA SER A 111 40.11 -5.69 -3.85
C SER A 111 41.47 -6.29 -3.46
N GLY A 112 41.49 -7.50 -2.90
CA GLY A 112 42.72 -8.21 -2.51
C GLY A 112 43.04 -9.44 -3.38
N ILE A 113 42.33 -9.63 -4.49
CA ILE A 113 42.48 -10.82 -5.35
C ILE A 113 43.35 -10.45 -6.54
N SER A 114 44.38 -11.23 -6.82
CA SER A 114 45.25 -11.06 -7.99
C SER A 114 45.40 -12.32 -8.84
N ASP A 115 44.78 -13.42 -8.43
CA ASP A 115 44.82 -14.69 -9.17
C ASP A 115 43.41 -15.15 -9.62
N GLU A 116 43.39 -15.86 -10.75
CA GLU A 116 42.15 -16.32 -11.38
C GLU A 116 41.37 -17.32 -10.51
N ILE A 117 42.05 -18.11 -9.67
CA ILE A 117 41.40 -19.14 -8.86
C ILE A 117 40.61 -18.48 -7.73
N GLU A 118 41.23 -17.58 -6.98
CA GLU A 118 40.55 -16.83 -5.93
C GLU A 118 39.46 -15.92 -6.50
N PHE A 119 39.67 -15.32 -7.69
CA PHE A 119 38.64 -14.56 -8.38
C PHE A 119 37.40 -15.40 -8.69
N LYS A 120 37.58 -16.61 -9.25
CA LYS A 120 36.47 -17.53 -9.54
C LYS A 120 35.69 -17.89 -8.27
N LYS A 121 36.39 -18.16 -7.16
CA LYS A 121 35.75 -18.45 -5.86
C LYS A 121 34.94 -17.25 -5.35
N ALA A 122 35.53 -16.06 -5.40
CA ALA A 122 34.89 -14.83 -4.97
C ALA A 122 33.65 -14.51 -5.80
N PHE A 123 33.76 -14.57 -7.13
CA PHE A 123 32.63 -14.34 -8.02
C PHE A 123 31.49 -15.32 -7.77
N PHE A 124 31.80 -16.62 -7.70
CA PHE A 124 30.79 -17.66 -7.42
C PHE A 124 30.07 -17.41 -6.09
N LYS A 125 30.83 -17.15 -5.02
CA LYS A 125 30.30 -16.89 -3.68
C LYS A 125 29.39 -15.66 -3.65
N ILE A 126 29.82 -14.55 -4.22
CA ILE A 126 29.07 -13.29 -4.21
C ILE A 126 27.83 -13.38 -5.10
N MET A 127 27.96 -13.97 -6.29
CA MET A 127 26.82 -14.19 -7.19
C MET A 127 25.72 -14.99 -6.48
N HIS A 128 26.08 -16.14 -5.90
CA HIS A 128 25.09 -17.01 -5.24
C HIS A 128 24.52 -16.40 -3.95
N LEU A 129 25.33 -15.63 -3.20
CA LEU A 129 24.84 -14.87 -2.07
C LEU A 129 23.77 -13.85 -2.50
N PHE A 130 24.01 -13.10 -3.57
CA PHE A 130 23.04 -12.12 -4.06
C PHE A 130 21.80 -12.78 -4.65
N LYS A 131 21.92 -13.96 -5.27
CA LYS A 131 20.76 -14.77 -5.66
C LYS A 131 19.94 -15.19 -4.45
N ALA A 132 20.60 -15.70 -3.39
CA ALA A 132 19.91 -16.09 -2.16
C ALA A 132 19.22 -14.89 -1.49
N LYS A 133 19.89 -13.73 -1.40
CA LYS A 133 19.29 -12.49 -0.87
C LYS A 133 18.08 -12.03 -1.69
N ALA A 134 18.18 -12.04 -3.02
CA ALA A 134 17.06 -11.68 -3.89
C ALA A 134 15.88 -12.65 -3.71
N THR A 135 16.15 -13.96 -3.66
CA THR A 135 15.12 -14.96 -3.41
C THR A 135 14.46 -14.80 -2.04
N LEU A 136 15.23 -14.57 -0.96
CA LEU A 136 14.66 -14.32 0.36
C LEU A 136 13.84 -13.04 0.40
N SER A 137 14.26 -11.99 -0.30
CA SER A 137 13.48 -10.75 -0.44
C SER A 137 12.17 -10.99 -1.18
N ASP A 138 12.19 -11.75 -2.28
CA ASP A 138 11.00 -12.12 -3.06
C ASP A 138 10.03 -12.93 -2.17
N TYR A 139 10.53 -13.91 -1.39
CA TYR A 139 9.71 -14.70 -0.47
C TYR A 139 9.20 -13.90 0.73
N LEU A 140 9.97 -12.95 1.26
CA LEU A 140 9.52 -12.07 2.34
C LEU A 140 8.30 -11.26 1.90
N ASP A 141 8.36 -10.64 0.72
CA ASP A 141 7.25 -9.88 0.15
C ASP A 141 6.04 -10.79 -0.11
N LEU A 142 6.25 -11.93 -0.77
CA LEU A 142 5.18 -12.89 -1.06
C LEU A 142 4.51 -13.40 0.23
N ASN A 143 5.29 -13.88 1.19
CA ASN A 143 4.76 -14.40 2.45
C ASN A 143 4.03 -13.32 3.22
N ARG A 144 4.54 -12.08 3.26
CA ARG A 144 3.84 -10.96 3.90
C ARG A 144 2.47 -10.74 3.26
N ARG A 145 2.38 -10.72 1.93
CA ARG A 145 1.09 -10.56 1.22
C ARG A 145 0.11 -11.68 1.57
N TYR A 146 0.55 -12.94 1.50
CA TYR A 146 -0.31 -14.10 1.81
C TYR A 146 -0.71 -14.15 3.29
N ILE A 147 0.17 -13.79 4.21
CA ILE A 147 -0.15 -13.77 5.64
C ILE A 147 -1.12 -12.62 5.94
N LYS A 148 -0.96 -11.46 5.30
CA LYS A 148 -1.87 -10.31 5.46
C LYS A 148 -3.31 -10.63 5.05
N THR A 149 -3.56 -11.57 4.12
CA THR A 149 -4.94 -11.95 3.75
C THR A 149 -5.71 -12.62 4.89
N THR A 150 -5.04 -13.05 5.96
CA THR A 150 -5.70 -13.63 7.13
C THR A 150 -6.38 -12.57 8.01
N ASP A 151 -6.05 -11.28 7.82
CA ASP A 151 -6.54 -10.16 8.62
C ASP A 151 -6.34 -10.28 10.14
N ILE A 152 -5.42 -11.16 10.58
CA ILE A 152 -5.10 -11.40 11.99
C ILE A 152 -3.63 -11.16 12.35
N VAL A 153 -2.78 -10.85 11.36
CA VAL A 153 -1.34 -10.62 11.56
C VAL A 153 -0.96 -9.19 11.18
N LEU A 154 -0.26 -8.53 12.09
CA LEU A 154 0.23 -7.15 12.00
C LEU A 154 1.71 -7.13 11.61
N PHE A 155 2.07 -6.24 10.68
CA PHE A 155 3.45 -6.02 10.22
C PHE A 155 3.89 -4.60 10.59
N GLU A 156 3.97 -4.31 11.88
CA GLU A 156 4.26 -2.97 12.43
C GLU A 156 5.66 -2.90 13.05
N ASP A 157 6.35 -1.76 12.92
CA ASP A 157 7.62 -1.45 13.61
C ASP A 157 8.74 -2.51 13.43
N ASN A 158 8.84 -3.11 12.23
CA ASN A 158 9.74 -4.24 11.93
C ASN A 158 9.47 -5.50 12.78
N THR A 159 8.31 -5.60 13.41
CA THR A 159 7.83 -6.77 14.12
C THR A 159 6.72 -7.47 13.34
N VAL A 160 6.50 -8.75 13.65
CA VAL A 160 5.36 -9.53 13.17
C VAL A 160 4.66 -10.04 14.41
N LYS A 161 3.40 -9.66 14.60
CA LYS A 161 2.58 -10.03 15.76
C LYS A 161 1.16 -10.36 15.32
N LEU A 162 0.45 -11.12 16.13
CA LEU A 162 -1.00 -11.30 15.94
C LEU A 162 -1.72 -10.03 16.42
N ASP A 163 -2.91 -9.77 15.87
CA ASP A 163 -3.84 -8.82 16.47
C ASP A 163 -4.33 -9.35 17.84
N ILE A 164 -4.92 -8.49 18.68
CA ILE A 164 -5.21 -8.80 20.09
C ILE A 164 -6.08 -10.05 20.23
N VAL A 165 -7.25 -10.08 19.58
CA VAL A 165 -8.16 -11.25 19.66
C VAL A 165 -7.49 -12.55 19.21
N PRO A 166 -6.91 -12.66 18.00
CA PRO A 166 -6.27 -13.89 17.55
C PRO A 166 -5.03 -14.25 18.40
N GLN A 167 -4.29 -13.28 18.94
CA GLN A 167 -3.18 -13.54 19.88
C GLN A 167 -3.67 -14.34 21.09
N TYR A 168 -4.73 -13.89 21.76
CA TYR A 168 -5.22 -14.54 22.97
C TYR A 168 -6.03 -15.80 22.69
N PHE A 169 -6.71 -15.87 21.54
CA PHE A 169 -7.26 -17.11 21.03
C PHE A 169 -6.17 -18.18 20.91
N PHE A 170 -5.10 -17.92 20.13
CA PHE A 170 -4.04 -18.90 19.92
C PHE A 170 -3.21 -19.15 21.17
N LYS A 171 -2.93 -18.13 22.00
CA LYS A 171 -2.21 -18.30 23.28
C LYS A 171 -2.86 -19.37 24.17
N SER A 172 -4.19 -19.48 24.14
CA SER A 172 -4.93 -20.45 24.95
C SER A 172 -4.95 -21.88 24.40
N VAL A 173 -4.73 -22.06 23.08
CA VAL A 173 -4.93 -23.36 22.40
C VAL A 173 -3.67 -23.92 21.72
N MET A 174 -2.63 -23.10 21.53
CA MET A 174 -1.52 -23.41 20.61
C MET A 174 -0.75 -24.68 21.00
N GLU A 175 -0.51 -24.92 22.29
CA GLU A 175 0.22 -26.12 22.73
C GLU A 175 -0.52 -27.40 22.35
N GLN A 176 -1.84 -27.45 22.60
CA GLN A 176 -2.68 -28.59 22.23
C GLN A 176 -2.81 -28.70 20.72
N LEU A 177 -3.12 -27.59 20.04
CA LEU A 177 -3.27 -27.56 18.58
C LEU A 177 -1.98 -28.02 17.87
N TYR A 178 -0.81 -27.62 18.35
CA TYR A 178 0.48 -28.02 17.77
C TYR A 178 0.75 -29.52 17.97
N SER A 179 0.29 -30.10 19.08
CA SER A 179 0.41 -31.54 19.32
C SER A 179 -0.41 -32.36 18.33
N GLU A 180 -1.54 -31.82 17.86
CA GLU A 180 -2.45 -32.47 16.91
C GLU A 180 -2.05 -32.23 15.44
N ALA A 181 -1.29 -31.16 15.15
CA ALA A 181 -0.93 -30.74 13.79
C ALA A 181 -0.20 -31.79 12.92
N PHE A 182 0.43 -32.79 13.55
CA PHE A 182 1.14 -33.88 12.87
C PHE A 182 0.43 -35.23 12.96
N VAL A 183 -0.82 -35.24 13.41
CA VAL A 183 -1.66 -36.44 13.48
C VAL A 183 -2.46 -36.57 12.19
N ALA A 184 -2.48 -37.78 11.62
CA ALA A 184 -3.29 -38.06 10.44
C ALA A 184 -4.77 -37.94 10.80
N SER A 185 -5.52 -37.16 10.01
CA SER A 185 -6.96 -36.97 10.19
C SER A 185 -7.70 -37.21 8.89
N GLU A 186 -8.75 -38.02 8.97
CA GLU A 186 -9.69 -38.28 7.86
C GLU A 186 -10.62 -37.08 7.58
N LEU A 187 -10.54 -36.03 8.41
CA LEU A 187 -11.33 -34.80 8.26
C LEU A 187 -10.66 -33.77 7.33
N LEU A 188 -9.38 -33.93 6.98
CA LEU A 188 -8.62 -32.94 6.18
C LEU A 188 -9.30 -32.55 4.87
N TYR A 189 -10.03 -33.48 4.24
CA TYR A 189 -10.72 -33.29 2.97
C TYR A 189 -12.25 -33.14 3.12
N LYS A 190 -12.75 -32.98 4.35
CA LYS A 190 -14.17 -32.86 4.65
C LYS A 190 -14.49 -31.47 5.15
N ASN A 191 -15.66 -30.96 4.75
CA ASN A 191 -16.24 -29.79 5.40
C ASN A 191 -16.74 -30.24 6.78
N CYS A 192 -16.09 -29.77 7.84
CA CYS A 192 -16.40 -30.09 9.22
C CYS A 192 -16.45 -28.81 10.04
N SER A 193 -17.11 -28.88 11.19
CA SER A 193 -17.17 -27.82 12.17
C SER A 193 -15.82 -27.63 12.88
N ILE A 194 -15.59 -26.47 13.48
CA ILE A 194 -14.27 -26.15 14.06
C ILE A 194 -13.95 -27.05 15.26
N GLU A 195 -14.99 -27.48 15.97
CA GLU A 195 -14.93 -28.36 17.13
C GLU A 195 -14.52 -29.78 16.73
N GLU A 196 -14.90 -30.23 15.53
CA GLU A 196 -14.48 -31.52 14.98
C GLU A 196 -13.00 -31.53 14.57
N ILE A 197 -12.41 -30.37 14.30
CA ILE A 197 -10.99 -30.26 13.96
C ILE A 197 -10.13 -30.52 15.20
N ALA A 198 -10.45 -29.84 16.30
CA ALA A 198 -9.81 -30.01 17.60
C ALA A 198 -10.68 -29.40 18.71
N ASP A 199 -10.93 -30.15 19.79
CA ASP A 199 -11.77 -29.71 20.91
C ASP A 199 -11.27 -28.40 21.54
N CYS A 200 -9.95 -28.15 21.52
CA CYS A 200 -9.36 -26.93 22.07
C CYS A 200 -9.74 -25.66 21.32
N LEU A 201 -10.23 -25.75 20.08
CA LEU A 201 -10.61 -24.57 19.28
C LEU A 201 -11.92 -23.92 19.78
N VAL A 202 -12.65 -24.56 20.71
CA VAL A 202 -13.79 -23.98 21.42
C VAL A 202 -13.29 -23.08 22.54
N VAL A 203 -12.93 -21.84 22.19
CA VAL A 203 -12.46 -20.84 23.16
C VAL A 203 -13.63 -20.07 23.74
N SER A 204 -13.67 -19.92 25.07
CA SER A 204 -14.72 -19.15 25.75
C SER A 204 -14.52 -17.64 25.63
N ASP A 205 -15.62 -16.88 25.63
CA ASP A 205 -15.58 -15.41 25.64
C ASP A 205 -14.74 -14.86 26.81
N ASP A 206 -14.83 -15.47 27.99
CA ASP A 206 -14.03 -15.10 29.16
C ASP A 206 -12.52 -15.18 28.89
N THR A 207 -12.07 -16.16 28.11
CA THR A 207 -10.66 -16.27 27.71
C THR A 207 -10.22 -15.07 26.88
N ILE A 208 -11.05 -14.66 25.92
CA ILE A 208 -10.78 -13.51 25.05
C ILE A 208 -10.83 -12.20 25.85
N ILE A 209 -11.85 -12.01 26.69
CA ILE A 209 -12.01 -10.82 27.55
C ILE A 209 -10.80 -10.67 28.49
N ASN A 210 -10.38 -11.75 29.15
CA ASN A 210 -9.21 -11.73 30.02
C ASN A 210 -7.94 -11.38 29.25
N GLY A 211 -7.80 -11.87 28.02
CA GLY A 211 -6.69 -11.53 27.15
C GLY A 211 -6.66 -10.05 26.76
N ILE A 212 -7.81 -9.48 26.41
CA ILE A 212 -7.94 -8.04 26.11
C ILE A 212 -7.60 -7.19 27.34
N ASN A 213 -8.07 -7.59 28.52
CA ASN A 213 -7.74 -6.93 29.79
C ASN A 213 -6.23 -6.97 30.07
N GLU A 214 -5.58 -8.11 29.84
CA GLU A 214 -4.12 -8.28 29.98
C GLU A 214 -3.35 -7.35 29.03
N GLU A 215 -3.74 -7.30 27.75
CA GLU A 215 -3.04 -6.53 26.71
C GLU A 215 -3.21 -5.02 26.88
N LEU A 216 -4.44 -4.58 27.16
CA LEU A 216 -4.81 -3.16 27.20
C LEU A 216 -4.75 -2.57 28.61
N GLY A 217 -4.48 -3.37 29.64
CA GLY A 217 -4.47 -2.93 31.04
C GLY A 217 -5.84 -2.50 31.55
N LEU A 218 -6.89 -3.22 31.13
CA LEU A 218 -8.29 -2.93 31.43
C LEU A 218 -8.90 -3.93 32.42
N ASN A 219 -10.14 -3.67 32.85
CA ASN A 219 -10.94 -4.57 33.69
C ASN A 219 -12.41 -4.62 33.21
N VAL A 220 -12.62 -4.89 31.92
CA VAL A 220 -13.95 -5.09 31.35
C VAL A 220 -14.47 -6.50 31.67
N SER A 221 -15.79 -6.64 31.76
CA SER A 221 -16.44 -7.90 32.16
C SER A 221 -17.50 -8.39 31.17
N THR A 222 -17.76 -7.65 30.10
CA THR A 222 -18.72 -8.02 29.06
C THR A 222 -18.07 -7.98 27.69
N ILE A 223 -18.62 -8.74 26.75
CA ILE A 223 -18.12 -8.79 25.37
C ILE A 223 -18.30 -7.44 24.67
N GLU A 224 -19.38 -6.70 24.95
CA GLU A 224 -19.64 -5.38 24.37
C GLU A 224 -18.56 -4.36 24.80
N ALA A 225 -18.21 -4.35 26.08
CA ALA A 225 -17.15 -3.47 26.60
C ALA A 225 -15.76 -3.86 26.06
N ALA A 226 -15.53 -5.16 25.84
CA ALA A 226 -14.32 -5.64 25.20
C ALA A 226 -14.24 -5.23 23.72
N HIS A 227 -15.35 -5.30 22.98
CA HIS A 227 -15.45 -4.80 21.61
C HIS A 227 -15.20 -3.30 21.52
N GLU A 228 -15.79 -2.50 22.42
CA GLU A 228 -15.56 -1.05 22.49
C GLU A 228 -14.08 -0.73 22.74
N ALA A 229 -13.44 -1.44 23.68
CA ALA A 229 -12.02 -1.27 23.96
C ALA A 229 -11.12 -1.63 22.77
N LEU A 230 -11.47 -2.68 22.00
CA LEU A 230 -10.75 -3.04 20.78
C LEU A 230 -10.93 -1.98 19.68
N GLU A 231 -12.13 -1.43 19.52
CA GLU A 231 -12.39 -0.35 18.58
C GLU A 231 -11.61 0.92 18.97
N ASP A 232 -11.58 1.29 20.25
CA ASP A 232 -10.77 2.41 20.75
C ASP A 232 -9.28 2.20 20.46
N ASN A 233 -8.76 0.99 20.71
CA ASN A 233 -7.38 0.64 20.36
C ASN A 233 -7.12 0.77 18.85
N ARG A 234 -8.06 0.31 18.03
CA ARG A 234 -7.98 0.41 16.56
C ARG A 234 -7.94 1.87 16.11
N TYR A 235 -8.71 2.75 16.73
CA TYR A 235 -8.66 4.20 16.47
C TYR A 235 -7.37 4.85 16.95
N GLN A 236 -6.78 4.41 18.08
CA GLN A 236 -5.46 4.87 18.52
C GLN A 236 -4.37 4.48 17.51
N ARG A 237 -4.41 3.25 17.00
CA ARG A 237 -3.51 2.78 15.94
C ARG A 237 -3.69 3.59 14.65
N LEU A 238 -4.93 3.87 14.26
CA LEU A 238 -5.22 4.75 13.11
C LEU A 238 -4.62 6.15 13.31
N GLN A 239 -4.79 6.76 14.48
CA GLN A 239 -4.24 8.08 14.76
C GLN A 239 -2.72 8.08 14.65
N HIS A 240 -2.05 7.07 15.22
CA HIS A 240 -0.60 6.90 15.08
C HIS A 240 -0.17 6.73 13.62
N LEU A 241 -0.89 5.92 12.83
CA LEU A 241 -0.63 5.75 11.40
C LEU A 241 -0.77 7.08 10.65
N ILE A 242 -1.82 7.86 10.93
CA ILE A 242 -2.03 9.17 10.31
C ILE A 242 -0.89 10.14 10.66
N ASP A 243 -0.49 10.18 11.93
CA ASP A 243 0.52 11.14 12.41
C ASP A 243 1.93 10.83 11.91
N THR A 244 2.21 9.56 11.61
CA THR A 244 3.52 9.11 11.12
C THR A 244 3.60 9.01 9.60
N LYS A 245 2.54 8.52 8.95
CA LYS A 245 2.52 8.18 7.52
C LYS A 245 1.75 9.17 6.65
N PHE A 246 0.78 9.89 7.21
CA PHE A 246 -0.08 10.83 6.50
C PHE A 246 -0.03 12.24 7.12
N THR A 247 1.20 12.71 7.36
CA THR A 247 1.48 14.10 7.70
C THR A 247 1.01 15.02 6.58
N ASP A 248 0.79 16.31 6.89
CA ASP A 248 0.29 17.27 5.89
C ASP A 248 1.24 17.37 4.69
N GLU A 249 2.56 17.38 4.93
CA GLU A 249 3.58 17.34 3.87
C GLU A 249 3.49 16.08 2.99
N LYS A 250 3.28 14.90 3.60
CA LYS A 250 3.11 13.65 2.85
C LYS A 250 1.81 13.62 2.07
N LEU A 251 0.73 14.18 2.62
CA LEU A 251 -0.55 14.32 1.91
C LEU A 251 -0.40 15.24 0.69
N LEU A 252 0.27 16.38 0.83
CA LEU A 252 0.55 17.27 -0.30
C LEU A 252 1.39 16.57 -1.37
N THR A 253 2.43 15.85 -0.97
CA THR A 253 3.26 15.04 -1.87
C THR A 253 2.45 13.96 -2.59
N LEU A 254 1.54 13.28 -1.89
CA LEU A 254 0.63 12.30 -2.48
C LEU A 254 -0.29 12.94 -3.52
N LEU A 255 -0.88 14.11 -3.22
CA LEU A 255 -1.71 14.86 -4.16
C LEU A 255 -0.92 15.25 -5.42
N ASP A 256 0.35 15.68 -5.29
CA ASP A 256 1.24 15.90 -6.44
C ASP A 256 1.48 14.60 -7.23
N CYS A 257 1.65 13.46 -6.55
CA CYS A 257 1.85 12.18 -7.23
C CYS A 257 0.62 11.74 -8.02
N PHE A 258 -0.60 11.94 -7.49
CA PHE A 258 -1.84 11.62 -8.21
C PHE A 258 -2.00 12.46 -9.47
N GLU A 259 -1.71 13.77 -9.39
CA GLU A 259 -1.74 14.67 -10.56
C GLU A 259 -0.74 14.25 -11.63
N ASN A 260 0.48 13.87 -11.23
CA ASN A 260 1.56 13.51 -12.15
C ASN A 260 1.59 12.03 -12.55
N ARG A 261 0.60 11.22 -12.10
CA ARG A 261 0.54 9.77 -12.33
C ARG A 261 1.82 9.04 -11.91
N ASN A 262 2.42 9.46 -10.79
CA ASN A 262 3.58 8.79 -10.20
C ASN A 262 3.15 7.56 -9.39
N ASP A 263 2.52 6.60 -10.07
CA ASP A 263 1.84 5.44 -9.48
C ASP A 263 2.79 4.56 -8.64
N ASN A 264 4.10 4.53 -8.97
CA ASN A 264 5.09 3.78 -8.18
C ASN A 264 5.38 4.45 -6.84
N GLU A 265 5.50 5.78 -6.82
CA GLU A 265 5.72 6.52 -5.58
C GLU A 265 4.48 6.46 -4.68
N ILE A 266 3.28 6.54 -5.25
CA ILE A 266 2.01 6.38 -4.50
C ILE A 266 1.98 5.05 -3.76
N ARG A 267 2.29 3.94 -4.45
CA ARG A 267 2.28 2.62 -3.82
C ARG A 267 3.38 2.46 -2.77
N SER A 268 4.56 3.04 -3.02
CA SER A 268 5.66 3.07 -2.06
C SER A 268 5.31 3.85 -0.78
N MET A 269 4.64 5.00 -0.93
CA MET A 269 4.22 5.86 0.17
C MET A 269 3.03 5.28 0.95
N VAL A 270 2.10 4.60 0.29
CA VAL A 270 0.87 4.07 0.89
C VAL A 270 0.90 2.55 1.01
N THR A 271 0.67 1.83 -0.08
CA THR A 271 0.66 0.35 -0.09
C THR A 271 0.72 -0.18 -1.53
N ASP A 272 1.34 -1.34 -1.72
CA ASP A 272 1.29 -2.11 -2.96
C ASP A 272 0.09 -3.09 -3.02
N ASN A 273 -0.72 -3.14 -1.95
CA ASN A 273 -1.84 -4.09 -1.83
C ASN A 273 -3.15 -3.60 -2.47
N ALA A 274 -3.19 -2.36 -2.95
CA ALA A 274 -4.36 -1.73 -3.56
C ALA A 274 -4.00 -1.07 -4.90
N ASP A 275 -5.00 -0.89 -5.77
CA ASP A 275 -4.81 -0.08 -6.97
C ASP A 275 -4.81 1.43 -6.65
N VAL A 276 -4.32 2.24 -7.59
CA VAL A 276 -4.13 3.68 -7.38
C VAL A 276 -5.46 4.41 -7.14
N PRO A 277 -6.58 4.11 -7.84
CA PRO A 277 -7.89 4.65 -7.49
C PRO A 277 -8.29 4.34 -6.04
N THR A 278 -8.14 3.09 -5.58
CA THR A 278 -8.42 2.70 -4.19
C THR A 278 -7.57 3.47 -3.19
N ILE A 279 -6.30 3.67 -3.51
CA ILE A 279 -5.40 4.48 -2.68
C ILE A 279 -5.84 5.95 -2.66
N PHE A 280 -6.36 6.49 -3.77
CA PHE A 280 -6.86 7.86 -3.81
C PHE A 280 -8.06 8.08 -2.90
N GLU A 281 -9.04 7.16 -2.93
CA GLU A 281 -10.20 7.19 -2.03
C GLU A 281 -9.79 7.10 -0.56
N TYR A 282 -8.86 6.19 -0.23
CA TYR A 282 -8.32 6.09 1.13
C TYR A 282 -7.64 7.40 1.58
N VAL A 283 -6.77 7.97 0.73
CA VAL A 283 -6.07 9.22 1.04
C VAL A 283 -7.06 10.38 1.19
N LEU A 284 -8.11 10.43 0.37
CA LEU A 284 -9.20 11.39 0.52
C LEU A 284 -9.90 11.23 1.87
N GLY A 285 -10.22 10.00 2.28
CA GLY A 285 -10.82 9.70 3.59
C GLY A 285 -9.97 10.18 4.76
N ILE A 286 -8.65 9.93 4.73
CA ILE A 286 -7.71 10.41 5.75
C ILE A 286 -7.63 11.94 5.77
N LEU A 287 -7.50 12.57 4.60
CA LEU A 287 -7.47 14.02 4.48
C LEU A 287 -8.76 14.62 5.06
N TRP A 288 -9.92 14.10 4.67
CA TRP A 288 -11.20 14.60 5.12
C TRP A 288 -11.44 14.36 6.61
N TYR A 289 -10.96 13.25 7.15
CA TYR A 289 -10.97 12.99 8.59
C TYR A 289 -10.17 14.05 9.36
N LYS A 290 -9.00 14.45 8.86
CA LYS A 290 -8.21 15.56 9.44
C LYS A 290 -8.92 16.91 9.32
N THR A 291 -9.52 17.19 8.16
CA THR A 291 -10.35 18.40 7.92
C THR A 291 -11.55 18.48 8.87
N SER A 292 -12.11 17.32 9.21
CA SER A 292 -13.22 17.16 10.17
C SER A 292 -12.74 17.08 11.62
N GLU A 293 -11.50 17.49 11.89
CA GLU A 293 -10.92 17.53 13.24
C GLU A 293 -10.92 16.16 13.93
N ARG A 294 -10.84 15.08 13.13
CA ARG A 294 -10.86 13.68 13.55
C ARG A 294 -12.15 13.25 14.27
N ILE A 295 -13.25 13.95 14.00
CA ILE A 295 -14.57 13.65 14.55
C ILE A 295 -15.31 12.73 13.57
N GLY A 296 -15.81 11.60 14.06
CA GLY A 296 -16.64 10.67 13.28
C GLY A 296 -15.98 9.30 13.10
N LYS A 297 -16.79 8.33 12.67
CA LYS A 297 -16.37 6.94 12.55
C LYS A 297 -15.74 6.64 11.19
N ILE A 298 -14.58 7.24 10.91
CA ILE A 298 -13.96 7.16 9.57
C ILE A 298 -13.72 5.72 9.07
N LEU A 299 -13.43 4.76 9.95
CA LEU A 299 -13.27 3.35 9.57
C LEU A 299 -14.59 2.72 9.07
N ASP A 300 -15.74 3.19 9.53
CA ASP A 300 -17.07 2.78 9.06
C ASP A 300 -17.52 3.58 7.82
N TYR A 301 -17.05 4.82 7.72
CA TYR A 301 -17.45 5.78 6.70
C TYR A 301 -16.77 5.51 5.35
N MET A 302 -15.51 5.06 5.36
CA MET A 302 -14.82 4.62 4.14
C MET A 302 -15.41 3.29 3.67
N LYS A 303 -15.87 3.20 2.42
CA LYS A 303 -16.37 1.95 1.82
C LYS A 303 -15.23 1.14 1.22
N LEU A 304 -14.18 0.94 2.02
CA LEU A 304 -12.94 0.25 1.67
C LEU A 304 -12.70 -0.93 2.60
N SER A 305 -12.14 -2.01 2.07
CA SER A 305 -11.52 -3.05 2.87
C SER A 305 -10.10 -2.65 3.25
N LEU A 306 -9.79 -2.66 4.54
CA LEU A 306 -8.46 -2.37 5.07
C LEU A 306 -7.75 -3.66 5.51
N ASP A 307 -6.43 -3.71 5.38
CA ASP A 307 -5.61 -4.75 5.98
C ASP A 307 -5.49 -4.52 7.49
N ALA A 308 -4.88 -5.49 8.19
CA ALA A 308 -4.73 -5.42 9.63
C ALA A 308 -3.85 -4.23 10.08
N ASP A 309 -3.00 -3.66 9.20
CA ASP A 309 -2.22 -2.43 9.43
C ASP A 309 -3.03 -1.15 9.09
N LEU A 310 -4.35 -1.29 8.86
CA LEU A 310 -5.30 -0.23 8.51
C LEU A 310 -5.02 0.47 7.17
N LEU A 311 -4.31 -0.19 6.24
CA LEU A 311 -4.07 0.31 4.88
C LEU A 311 -5.06 -0.29 3.87
N PRO A 312 -5.37 0.39 2.76
CA PRO A 312 -6.38 -0.09 1.82
C PRO A 312 -5.96 -1.38 1.11
N LYS A 313 -6.95 -2.24 0.83
CA LYS A 313 -6.84 -3.44 -0.02
C LYS A 313 -7.67 -3.29 -1.30
N THR A 314 -8.99 -3.16 -1.14
CA THR A 314 -9.95 -3.11 -2.25
C THR A 314 -11.18 -2.30 -1.86
N HIS A 315 -11.93 -1.88 -2.87
CA HIS A 315 -13.27 -1.32 -2.73
C HIS A 315 -14.28 -2.31 -2.15
N ALA A 316 -15.24 -1.80 -1.39
CA ALA A 316 -16.46 -2.54 -1.07
C ALA A 316 -17.27 -2.78 -2.35
N ALA A 317 -18.14 -3.79 -2.34
CA ALA A 317 -19.01 -4.08 -3.48
C ALA A 317 -19.88 -2.85 -3.82
N GLY A 318 -19.95 -2.49 -5.10
CA GLY A 318 -20.47 -1.19 -5.55
C GLY A 318 -21.96 -0.94 -5.28
N GLY A 319 -22.36 0.32 -5.42
CA GLY A 319 -23.75 0.80 -5.24
C GLY A 319 -23.90 1.95 -4.25
N GLU A 320 -22.85 2.28 -3.50
CA GLU A 320 -22.77 3.42 -2.60
C GLU A 320 -21.61 4.35 -2.99
N ALA A 321 -21.57 5.55 -2.42
CA ALA A 321 -20.45 6.47 -2.57
C ALA A 321 -19.18 5.92 -1.90
N ASP A 322 -18.01 6.38 -2.36
CA ASP A 322 -16.71 5.91 -1.86
C ASP A 322 -16.55 6.14 -0.35
N ILE A 323 -17.02 7.30 0.14
CA ILE A 323 -17.05 7.63 1.57
C ILE A 323 -18.40 8.25 1.93
N VAL A 324 -19.00 7.74 3.01
CA VAL A 324 -20.28 8.23 3.55
C VAL A 324 -20.01 8.83 4.92
N TYR A 325 -19.74 10.13 4.97
CA TYR A 325 -19.34 10.83 6.19
C TYR A 325 -20.54 11.41 6.93
N GLU A 326 -20.80 10.94 8.15
CA GLU A 326 -21.95 11.38 8.94
C GLU A 326 -21.56 12.47 9.96
N TYR A 327 -22.29 13.58 9.93
CA TYR A 327 -22.13 14.71 10.85
C TYR A 327 -23.40 14.91 11.68
N GLY A 328 -23.24 14.96 13.01
CA GLY A 328 -24.29 15.38 13.91
C GLY A 328 -24.60 16.88 13.84
N ASN A 329 -25.74 17.29 14.39
CA ASN A 329 -26.15 18.69 14.44
C ASN A 329 -25.19 19.55 15.31
N THR A 330 -24.80 20.72 14.81
CA THR A 330 -23.96 21.72 15.50
C THR A 330 -24.52 23.13 15.35
N GLU A 331 -23.86 24.13 15.94
CA GLU A 331 -24.18 25.54 15.69
C GLU A 331 -23.78 26.03 14.27
N TYR A 332 -22.87 25.30 13.59
CA TYR A 332 -22.34 25.67 12.28
C TYR A 332 -23.09 25.02 11.12
N TYR A 333 -23.65 23.83 11.34
CA TYR A 333 -24.34 23.03 10.33
C TYR A 333 -25.37 22.08 10.98
N PRO A 334 -26.49 21.80 10.30
CA PRO A 334 -27.46 20.80 10.74
C PRO A 334 -26.88 19.39 10.65
N GLU A 335 -27.58 18.41 11.24
CA GLU A 335 -27.28 16.99 11.00
C GLU A 335 -27.42 16.65 9.51
N HIS A 336 -26.42 15.99 8.94
CA HIS A 336 -26.39 15.60 7.53
C HIS A 336 -25.32 14.55 7.24
N THR A 337 -25.42 13.95 6.06
CA THR A 337 -24.39 13.07 5.50
C THR A 337 -23.71 13.75 4.32
N LEU A 338 -22.38 13.71 4.31
CA LEU A 338 -21.56 14.12 3.19
C LEU A 338 -21.07 12.88 2.44
N LEU A 339 -21.51 12.73 1.20
CA LEU A 339 -20.94 11.75 0.28
C LEU A 339 -19.66 12.33 -0.33
N LEU A 340 -18.54 11.60 -0.25
CA LEU A 340 -17.35 11.91 -1.02
C LEU A 340 -17.22 10.88 -2.13
N GLU A 341 -17.05 11.39 -3.35
CA GLU A 341 -16.86 10.60 -4.56
C GLU A 341 -15.54 11.02 -5.17
N ALA A 342 -14.62 10.10 -5.41
CA ALA A 342 -13.27 10.36 -5.87
C ALA A 342 -13.03 9.70 -7.23
N THR A 343 -12.41 10.43 -8.14
CA THR A 343 -12.01 9.85 -9.43
C THR A 343 -10.65 10.33 -9.88
N LEU A 344 -9.95 9.46 -10.59
CA LEU A 344 -8.77 9.80 -11.37
C LEU A 344 -9.05 9.77 -12.87
N ALA A 345 -10.32 9.62 -13.27
CA ALA A 345 -10.74 9.65 -14.66
C ALA A 345 -10.73 11.07 -15.22
N ASP A 346 -10.31 11.22 -16.47
CA ASP A 346 -10.18 12.51 -17.14
C ASP A 346 -11.04 12.61 -18.42
N GLY A 347 -11.11 13.83 -18.95
CA GLY A 347 -11.70 14.11 -20.26
C GLY A 347 -13.13 13.58 -20.46
N THR A 348 -13.32 12.77 -21.50
CA THR A 348 -14.63 12.16 -21.80
C THR A 348 -14.94 10.96 -20.91
N ASN A 349 -13.93 10.26 -20.41
CA ASN A 349 -14.14 9.11 -19.53
C ASN A 349 -14.75 9.55 -18.20
N GLN A 350 -14.31 10.69 -17.65
CA GLN A 350 -14.92 11.28 -16.46
C GLN A 350 -16.43 11.49 -16.62
N ARG A 351 -16.87 12.07 -17.75
CA ARG A 351 -18.31 12.27 -18.01
C ARG A 351 -19.08 10.95 -17.99
N ARG A 352 -18.53 9.93 -18.65
CA ARG A 352 -19.16 8.60 -18.76
C ARG A 352 -19.22 7.90 -17.41
N MET A 353 -18.18 8.05 -16.60
CA MET A 353 -18.02 7.32 -15.35
C MET A 353 -18.71 7.98 -14.17
N GLU A 354 -18.81 9.32 -14.15
CA GLU A 354 -19.13 10.01 -12.89
C GLU A 354 -20.47 10.73 -12.89
N MET A 355 -20.96 11.23 -14.04
CA MET A 355 -22.20 12.03 -14.05
C MET A 355 -23.41 11.23 -13.54
N GLU A 356 -23.57 9.99 -14.01
CA GLU A 356 -24.67 9.12 -13.58
C GLU A 356 -24.44 8.58 -12.17
N PRO A 357 -23.30 7.94 -11.84
CA PRO A 357 -23.16 7.29 -10.54
C PRO A 357 -23.19 8.27 -9.37
N VAL A 358 -22.47 9.39 -9.45
CA VAL A 358 -22.45 10.41 -8.38
C VAL A 358 -23.86 10.98 -8.15
N SER A 359 -24.59 11.29 -9.22
CA SER A 359 -25.96 11.78 -9.12
C SER A 359 -26.91 10.71 -8.56
N ARG A 360 -26.73 9.45 -8.97
CA ARG A 360 -27.53 8.32 -8.49
C ARG A 360 -27.29 8.06 -7.00
N HIS A 361 -26.04 8.03 -6.55
CA HIS A 361 -25.69 7.80 -5.15
C HIS A 361 -26.30 8.87 -4.24
N LEU A 362 -26.16 10.15 -4.60
CA LEU A 362 -26.77 11.23 -3.84
C LEU A 362 -28.30 11.21 -3.92
N GLY A 363 -28.88 11.05 -5.11
CA GLY A 363 -30.33 11.01 -5.28
C GLY A 363 -30.99 9.88 -4.49
N GLN A 364 -30.43 8.67 -4.56
CA GLN A 364 -30.90 7.52 -3.77
C GLN A 364 -30.70 7.73 -2.28
N HIS A 365 -29.58 8.31 -1.85
CA HIS A 365 -29.33 8.63 -0.44
C HIS A 365 -30.38 9.61 0.10
N LEU A 366 -30.67 10.68 -0.63
CA LEU A 366 -31.65 11.70 -0.23
C LEU A 366 -33.06 11.13 -0.16
N ILE A 367 -33.48 10.31 -1.13
CA ILE A 367 -34.79 9.63 -1.10
C ILE A 367 -34.87 8.67 0.09
N ARG A 368 -33.82 7.87 0.31
CA ARG A 368 -33.78 6.85 1.38
C ARG A 368 -33.84 7.46 2.77
N THR A 369 -33.13 8.57 2.99
CA THR A 369 -32.98 9.18 4.32
C THR A 369 -33.98 10.31 4.60
N GLY A 370 -34.50 10.95 3.55
CA GLY A 370 -35.31 12.17 3.68
C GLY A 370 -34.53 13.40 4.17
N ASN A 371 -33.21 13.31 4.36
CA ASN A 371 -32.41 14.42 4.87
C ASN A 371 -31.87 15.29 3.73
N MET A 372 -32.57 16.38 3.42
CA MET A 372 -32.20 17.31 2.33
C MET A 372 -30.97 18.18 2.64
N ASN A 373 -30.41 18.09 3.85
CA ASN A 373 -29.12 18.73 4.16
C ASN A 373 -27.93 17.90 3.67
N SER A 374 -28.13 16.60 3.40
CA SER A 374 -27.08 15.73 2.85
C SER A 374 -26.67 16.17 1.45
N TYR A 375 -25.39 16.04 1.13
CA TYR A 375 -24.85 16.52 -0.13
C TYR A 375 -23.61 15.74 -0.54
N CYS A 376 -23.15 15.95 -1.78
CA CYS A 376 -21.96 15.30 -2.31
C CYS A 376 -20.84 16.32 -2.54
N VAL A 377 -19.61 15.92 -2.21
CA VAL A 377 -18.40 16.53 -2.75
C VAL A 377 -17.75 15.55 -3.72
N PHE A 378 -17.56 15.99 -4.95
CA PHE A 378 -16.91 15.21 -6.00
C PHE A 378 -15.47 15.68 -6.17
N VAL A 379 -14.51 14.77 -6.04
CA VAL A 379 -13.08 15.06 -6.00
C VAL A 379 -12.37 14.42 -7.17
N THR A 380 -11.52 15.19 -7.85
CA THR A 380 -10.78 14.71 -9.03
C THR A 380 -9.44 15.42 -9.20
N ASN A 381 -8.54 14.91 -10.04
CA ASN A 381 -7.36 15.68 -10.49
C ASN A 381 -7.71 16.68 -11.62
N TYR A 382 -8.75 16.39 -12.39
CA TYR A 382 -9.16 17.16 -13.56
C TYR A 382 -10.67 17.35 -13.56
N LEU A 383 -11.17 18.58 -13.71
CA LEU A 383 -12.61 18.83 -13.88
C LEU A 383 -12.96 19.16 -15.32
N ASN A 384 -13.78 18.31 -15.95
CA ASN A 384 -14.39 18.65 -17.22
C ASN A 384 -15.48 19.72 -17.03
N ILE A 385 -15.50 20.76 -17.87
CA ILE A 385 -16.53 21.82 -17.80
C ILE A 385 -17.97 21.30 -17.89
N ASN A 386 -18.21 20.20 -18.62
CA ASN A 386 -19.55 19.63 -18.70
C ASN A 386 -19.92 18.82 -17.46
N VAL A 387 -18.94 18.31 -16.70
CA VAL A 387 -19.19 17.71 -15.37
C VAL A 387 -19.58 18.83 -14.39
N ILE A 388 -18.85 19.95 -14.41
CA ILE A 388 -19.23 21.15 -13.64
C ILE A 388 -20.65 21.61 -14.01
N ALA A 389 -20.97 21.71 -15.30
CA ALA A 389 -22.29 22.12 -15.77
C ALA A 389 -23.40 21.13 -15.36
N ASP A 390 -23.16 19.83 -15.46
CA ASP A 390 -24.11 18.79 -15.06
C ASP A 390 -24.40 18.85 -13.56
N PHE A 391 -23.37 18.77 -12.72
CA PHE A 391 -23.49 18.83 -11.27
C PHE A 391 -24.13 20.13 -10.79
N ARG A 392 -23.79 21.25 -11.43
CA ARG A 392 -24.45 22.53 -11.16
C ARG A 392 -25.93 22.50 -11.54
N GLY A 393 -26.27 21.88 -12.68
CA GLY A 393 -27.64 21.69 -13.14
C GLY A 393 -28.48 20.79 -12.23
N ARG A 394 -27.85 19.80 -11.56
CA ARG A 394 -28.53 18.92 -10.60
C ARG A 394 -29.22 19.66 -9.45
N LYS A 395 -28.80 20.90 -9.12
CA LYS A 395 -29.50 21.79 -8.16
C LYS A 395 -30.99 21.94 -8.47
N ASN A 396 -31.37 21.94 -9.75
CA ASN A 396 -32.73 22.20 -10.21
C ASN A 396 -33.31 21.04 -11.04
N MET A 397 -32.72 19.85 -10.96
CA MET A 397 -33.18 18.68 -11.71
C MET A 397 -33.71 17.62 -10.76
N PRO A 398 -35.01 17.28 -10.82
CA PRO A 398 -35.57 16.24 -9.99
C PRO A 398 -34.93 14.88 -10.25
N TYR A 399 -34.80 14.09 -9.18
CA TYR A 399 -34.37 12.70 -9.23
C TYR A 399 -35.45 11.81 -8.63
N TYR A 400 -35.84 10.74 -9.33
CA TYR A 400 -36.92 9.84 -8.94
C TYR A 400 -36.37 8.47 -8.53
N ASP A 401 -37.05 7.81 -7.59
CA ASP A 401 -36.80 6.39 -7.32
C ASP A 401 -37.27 5.58 -8.54
N PRO A 402 -36.41 4.71 -9.12
CA PRO A 402 -36.78 3.90 -10.28
C PRO A 402 -37.90 2.88 -9.99
N ASN A 403 -38.17 2.58 -8.71
CA ASN A 403 -39.19 1.62 -8.29
C ASN A 403 -40.45 2.28 -7.73
N ASP A 404 -40.45 3.59 -7.46
CA ASP A 404 -41.56 4.32 -6.87
C ASP A 404 -41.55 5.79 -7.32
N TYR A 405 -42.26 6.11 -8.41
CA TYR A 405 -42.22 7.44 -9.03
C TYR A 405 -42.90 8.54 -8.20
N GLU A 406 -43.57 8.21 -7.10
CA GLU A 406 -44.07 9.21 -6.14
C GLU A 406 -42.95 9.68 -5.18
N LYS A 407 -41.84 8.95 -5.11
CA LYS A 407 -40.65 9.33 -4.33
C LYS A 407 -39.63 10.02 -5.22
N CYS A 408 -39.41 11.29 -4.94
CA CYS A 408 -38.41 12.09 -5.63
C CYS A 408 -37.78 13.15 -4.72
N VAL A 409 -36.70 13.74 -5.22
CA VAL A 409 -36.09 14.96 -4.68
C VAL A 409 -36.00 15.98 -5.80
N ASP A 410 -36.29 17.25 -5.50
CA ASP A 410 -36.39 18.30 -6.53
C ASP A 410 -35.04 18.75 -7.09
N GLY A 411 -33.96 18.47 -6.36
CA GLY A 411 -32.61 18.85 -6.73
C GLY A 411 -31.57 18.30 -5.77
N MET A 412 -30.31 18.43 -6.16
CA MET A 412 -29.18 17.85 -5.45
C MET A 412 -28.04 18.86 -5.33
N LYS A 413 -27.41 18.92 -4.15
CA LYS A 413 -26.18 19.69 -3.91
C LYS A 413 -24.96 18.82 -4.19
N ILE A 414 -24.27 19.09 -5.30
CA ILE A 414 -23.01 18.44 -5.67
C ILE A 414 -21.94 19.52 -5.84
N ILE A 415 -20.86 19.44 -5.07
CA ILE A 415 -19.77 20.41 -5.07
C ILE A 415 -18.51 19.74 -5.63
N PRO A 416 -18.04 20.13 -6.82
CA PRO A 416 -16.80 19.60 -7.36
C PRO A 416 -15.59 20.30 -6.72
N LEU A 417 -14.53 19.53 -6.48
CA LEU A 417 -13.20 19.99 -6.07
C LEU A 417 -12.14 19.28 -6.92
N GLN A 418 -11.06 19.98 -7.23
CA GLN A 418 -9.82 19.38 -7.72
C GLN A 418 -8.84 19.14 -6.57
N THR A 419 -7.81 18.36 -6.86
CA THR A 419 -6.65 18.15 -5.98
C THR A 419 -5.97 19.46 -5.58
N SER A 420 -6.03 20.51 -6.41
CA SER A 420 -5.54 21.86 -6.06
C SER A 420 -6.27 22.44 -4.85
N GLU A 421 -7.60 22.35 -4.81
CA GLU A 421 -8.37 22.85 -3.67
C GLU A 421 -8.14 22.00 -2.42
N LEU A 422 -7.94 20.68 -2.57
CA LEU A 422 -7.53 19.82 -1.46
C LEU A 422 -6.17 20.24 -0.89
N LYS A 423 -5.19 20.57 -1.75
CA LYS A 423 -3.88 21.09 -1.31
C LYS A 423 -4.04 22.40 -0.54
N THR A 424 -4.93 23.29 -0.95
CA THR A 424 -5.23 24.49 -0.16
C THR A 424 -5.84 24.14 1.19
N ILE A 425 -6.83 23.25 1.24
CA ILE A 425 -7.48 22.83 2.49
C ILE A 425 -6.44 22.34 3.50
N VAL A 426 -5.51 21.49 3.05
CA VAL A 426 -4.40 21.00 3.87
C VAL A 426 -3.44 22.13 4.26
N SER A 427 -2.94 22.88 3.29
CA SER A 427 -1.90 23.91 3.52
C SER A 427 -2.37 25.06 4.40
N LYS A 428 -3.64 25.45 4.29
CA LYS A 428 -4.26 26.50 5.12
C LYS A 428 -4.97 25.94 6.36
N ASN A 429 -4.94 24.62 6.57
CA ASN A 429 -5.60 23.93 7.68
C ASN A 429 -7.10 24.31 7.83
N ILE A 430 -7.82 24.37 6.71
CA ILE A 430 -9.25 24.74 6.67
C ILE A 430 -10.06 23.63 7.33
N LYS A 431 -11.00 24.00 8.22
CA LYS A 431 -11.84 23.04 8.94
C LYS A 431 -13.16 22.80 8.22
N TYR A 432 -13.75 21.64 8.48
CA TYR A 432 -15.01 21.26 7.85
C TYR A 432 -16.14 22.27 8.08
N ARG A 433 -16.22 22.88 9.27
CA ARG A 433 -17.21 23.94 9.56
C ARG A 433 -17.12 25.12 8.60
N ASP A 434 -15.91 25.49 8.18
CA ASP A 434 -15.66 26.61 7.26
C ASP A 434 -16.02 26.20 5.84
N LEU A 435 -15.67 24.96 5.45
CA LEU A 435 -16.03 24.38 4.16
C LEU A 435 -17.54 24.24 3.99
N TYR A 436 -18.28 23.81 5.03
CA TYR A 436 -19.73 23.69 4.96
C TYR A 436 -20.38 25.03 4.59
N SER A 437 -19.98 26.11 5.28
CA SER A 437 -20.46 27.47 5.01
C SER A 437 -20.09 27.94 3.60
N LEU A 438 -18.87 27.67 3.15
CA LEU A 438 -18.40 27.98 1.80
C LEU A 438 -19.22 27.24 0.74
N PHE A 439 -19.42 25.94 0.91
CA PHE A 439 -20.17 25.08 -0.01
C PHE A 439 -21.66 25.42 -0.05
N ASP A 440 -22.25 25.81 1.07
CA ASP A 440 -23.62 26.29 1.13
C ASP A 440 -23.79 27.62 0.37
N LYS A 441 -22.85 28.57 0.53
CA LYS A 441 -22.83 29.81 -0.27
C LYS A 441 -22.65 29.51 -1.76
N ALA A 442 -21.72 28.63 -2.12
CA ALA A 442 -21.51 28.22 -3.50
C ALA A 442 -22.78 27.59 -4.09
N TYR A 443 -23.46 26.71 -3.37
CA TYR A 443 -24.73 26.11 -3.80
C TYR A 443 -25.81 27.18 -4.07
N LYS A 444 -25.93 28.17 -3.18
CA LYS A 444 -26.90 29.27 -3.26
C LYS A 444 -26.58 30.37 -4.26
N SER A 445 -25.36 30.42 -4.80
CA SER A 445 -24.99 31.33 -5.89
C SER A 445 -25.95 31.19 -7.08
N GLU A 446 -26.03 32.19 -7.96
CA GLU A 446 -26.81 32.17 -9.20
C GLU A 446 -25.91 32.34 -10.46
N LEU A 447 -24.59 32.27 -10.27
CA LEU A 447 -23.62 32.33 -11.36
C LEU A 447 -23.76 31.14 -12.33
N LYS A 448 -23.38 31.36 -13.59
CA LYS A 448 -23.31 30.31 -14.61
C LYS A 448 -22.21 29.31 -14.27
N PRO A 449 -22.28 28.03 -14.71
CA PRO A 449 -21.36 26.99 -14.24
C PRO A 449 -19.86 27.32 -14.32
N HIS A 450 -19.40 27.95 -15.40
CA HIS A 450 -17.99 28.31 -15.57
C HIS A 450 -17.53 29.44 -14.63
N GLU A 451 -18.40 30.43 -14.36
CA GLU A 451 -18.14 31.52 -13.40
C GLU A 451 -18.33 31.01 -11.97
N TRP A 452 -19.30 30.15 -11.74
CA TRP A 452 -19.65 29.58 -10.44
C TRP A 452 -18.48 28.82 -9.83
N TYR A 453 -17.87 27.90 -10.59
CA TYR A 453 -16.73 27.14 -10.08
C TYR A 453 -15.53 28.06 -9.79
N ALA A 454 -15.21 28.96 -10.71
CA ALA A 454 -14.10 29.90 -10.55
C ALA A 454 -14.29 30.80 -9.33
N GLU A 455 -15.42 31.48 -9.23
CA GLU A 455 -15.63 32.54 -8.22
C GLU A 455 -16.05 31.99 -6.85
N CYS A 456 -16.79 30.88 -6.79
CA CYS A 456 -17.33 30.37 -5.53
C CYS A 456 -16.49 29.24 -4.92
N ILE A 457 -15.56 28.63 -5.66
CA ILE A 457 -14.73 27.51 -5.20
C ILE A 457 -13.24 27.84 -5.40
N LEU A 458 -12.77 27.89 -6.64
CA LEU A 458 -11.34 27.98 -7.00
C LEU A 458 -10.65 29.28 -6.55
N ASN A 459 -11.33 30.42 -6.55
CA ASN A 459 -10.72 31.68 -6.10
C ASN A 459 -10.65 31.79 -4.57
N ILE A 460 -11.35 30.92 -3.84
CA ILE A 460 -11.45 30.94 -2.37
C ILE A 460 -10.55 29.86 -1.74
N LEU A 461 -10.57 28.66 -2.33
CA LEU A 461 -9.71 27.53 -2.02
C LEU A 461 -8.59 27.49 -3.06
#